data_AF-A0A7W1G1M7-F1
#
_entry.id   AF-A0A7W1G1M7-F1
#
_cell.length_a   1.000
_cell.length_b   1.000
_cell.length_c   1.000
_cell.angle_alpha   90.00
_cell.angle_beta   90.00
_cell.angle_gamma   90.00
#
_symmetry.space_group_name_H-M   'P 1'
#
loop_
_entity.id
_entity.type
_entity.pdbx_description
1 polymer ?
#
loop_
_entity_poly.entity_id
_entity_poly.type
_entity_poly.pdbx_seq_one_letter_code
_entity_poly.pdbx_strand_id
1 'polypeptide(L)'
;MTESHGFLDHRLDWWTGDANRTGAFLAIISILALTAALVRSDDRRLWLPALIAYALALIGIDLTASRGSLFGAIVGACVVVAAIGRLAPKRRCTVGVAGAALAALIARAATHGRSSIGYISTDRSVLHRTEQLATFAAMMHDAPEGWQDPGASYTDFYRPASSLTPQHALVSAHLQTLATHATIGRVVYVFAWLAPIVAFFLCAHRHRFAVVQRLFAAIFISSACMWSFNRLDVSSLLAAIALFSGVGLVTMSFMVSRTATLIAIAASLVAAIGIMQLVELVGSKPRERIAISNRFVRPLGALSLDVIVVGGNRDVLGDQWGPVLREAMTRNVERSSIGWAKTLADAADLAQAPTTALVLAGSIEELTSTIDGRSKGLVSVRIAECLERAHLIVLIDPPLPPEEIVRHRSPATALIELRSSGHPVMAELAGQAGWRNYRYIGDLRRHWALPFALFLTSQPLQTILALPPRWSKYPPPAP
;
A
#
# COMPACT_ATOMS: atom_id res chain seq x y z
N MET A 1 25.88 18.73 -2.47
CA MET A 1 25.12 17.97 -1.44
C MET A 1 25.26 16.49 -1.73
N THR A 2 26.45 15.95 -1.53
CA THR A 2 26.83 14.57 -1.85
C THR A 2 27.81 14.14 -0.77
N GLU A 3 27.33 13.94 0.46
CA GLU A 3 28.13 13.41 1.57
C GLU A 3 27.19 13.04 2.74
N SER A 4 26.41 11.98 2.57
CA SER A 4 25.76 11.29 3.70
C SER A 4 25.70 9.77 3.51
N HIS A 5 26.60 9.20 2.71
CA HIS A 5 26.67 7.75 2.51
C HIS A 5 27.42 7.03 3.66
N GLY A 6 28.25 7.72 4.44
CA GLY A 6 29.12 7.08 5.44
C GLY A 6 28.44 6.46 6.68
N PHE A 7 27.17 6.76 6.96
CA PHE A 7 26.50 6.21 8.18
C PHE A 7 25.65 4.96 7.91
N LEU A 8 25.39 4.61 6.65
CA LEU A 8 24.59 3.42 6.29
C LEU A 8 25.47 2.18 6.03
N ASP A 9 26.78 2.33 5.82
CA ASP A 9 27.71 1.25 5.47
C ASP A 9 28.10 0.31 6.62
N HIS A 10 27.60 0.54 7.84
CA HIS A 10 27.96 -0.26 9.02
C HIS A 10 26.77 -0.94 9.70
N ARG A 11 25.63 -1.09 9.02
CA ARG A 11 24.52 -1.87 9.58
C ARG A 11 24.90 -3.34 9.61
N LEU A 12 24.67 -3.99 10.74
CA LEU A 12 24.85 -5.42 10.85
C LEU A 12 23.82 -6.13 9.96
N ASP A 13 24.34 -6.81 8.95
CA ASP A 13 23.58 -7.65 8.03
C ASP A 13 24.36 -8.96 7.87
N TRP A 14 24.03 -9.92 8.74
CA TRP A 14 24.62 -11.24 8.68
C TRP A 14 24.03 -11.94 7.48
N TRP A 15 24.78 -12.00 6.38
CA TRP A 15 24.54 -12.75 5.12
C TRP A 15 23.23 -12.48 4.36
N THR A 16 22.29 -11.69 4.89
CA THR A 16 20.93 -11.63 4.34
C THR A 16 20.74 -10.59 3.23
N GLY A 17 21.69 -9.67 3.06
CA GLY A 17 21.52 -8.50 2.20
C GLY A 17 20.53 -7.48 2.77
N ASP A 18 20.05 -7.69 4.00
CA ASP A 18 19.03 -6.87 4.65
C ASP A 18 19.12 -6.92 6.18
N ALA A 19 19.55 -5.80 6.78
CA ALA A 19 19.63 -5.63 8.23
C ALA A 19 18.31 -5.91 8.98
N ASN A 20 17.15 -5.77 8.34
CA ASN A 20 15.87 -6.11 8.97
C ASN A 20 15.66 -7.62 9.11
N ARG A 21 16.15 -8.43 8.17
CA ARG A 21 16.10 -9.90 8.27
C ARG A 21 17.02 -10.39 9.37
N THR A 22 18.24 -9.86 9.39
CA THR A 22 19.20 -10.11 10.47
C THR A 22 18.63 -9.71 11.82
N GLY A 23 18.04 -8.52 11.93
CA GLY A 23 17.44 -8.04 13.17
C GLY A 23 16.29 -8.94 13.63
N ALA A 24 15.43 -9.37 12.71
CA ALA A 24 14.32 -10.26 13.01
C ALA A 24 14.79 -11.62 13.54
N PHE A 25 15.82 -12.19 12.93
CA PHE A 25 16.45 -13.42 13.39
C PHE A 25 17.03 -13.26 14.79
N LEU A 26 17.75 -12.17 15.04
CA LEU A 26 18.30 -11.85 16.37
C LEU A 26 17.21 -11.63 17.42
N ALA A 27 16.07 -11.05 17.06
CA ALA A 27 14.92 -10.92 17.95
C ALA A 27 14.39 -12.30 18.39
N ILE A 28 14.28 -13.25 17.46
CA ILE A 28 13.88 -14.63 17.79
C ILE A 28 14.93 -15.32 18.68
N ILE A 29 16.23 -15.17 18.39
CA ILE A 29 17.31 -15.68 19.26
C ILE A 29 17.18 -15.09 20.66
N SER A 30 16.92 -13.79 20.79
CA SER A 30 16.77 -13.14 22.09
C SER A 30 15.60 -13.74 22.90
N ILE A 31 14.47 -14.04 22.25
CA ILE A 31 13.31 -14.67 22.90
C ILE A 31 13.64 -16.10 23.35
N LEU A 32 14.32 -16.88 22.50
CA LEU A 32 14.75 -18.23 22.81
C LEU A 32 15.74 -18.25 24.00
N ALA A 33 16.73 -17.37 23.96
CA ALA A 33 17.75 -17.24 25.00
C ALA A 33 17.14 -16.80 26.34
N LEU A 34 16.24 -15.81 26.32
CA LEU A 34 15.53 -15.36 27.52
C LEU A 34 14.66 -16.48 28.11
N THR A 35 13.94 -17.21 27.26
CA THR A 35 13.13 -18.35 27.68
C THR A 35 13.99 -19.43 28.33
N ALA A 36 15.13 -19.78 27.70
CA ALA A 36 16.06 -20.76 28.25
C ALA A 36 16.60 -20.32 29.62
N ALA A 37 17.00 -19.06 29.77
CA ALA A 37 17.47 -18.51 31.04
C ALA A 37 16.39 -18.60 32.13
N LEU A 38 15.14 -18.29 31.80
CA LEU A 38 14.04 -18.31 32.78
C LEU A 38 13.61 -19.73 33.17
N VAL A 39 13.66 -20.68 32.24
CA VAL A 39 13.31 -22.08 32.48
C VAL A 39 14.40 -22.79 33.29
N ARG A 40 15.66 -22.53 32.96
CA ARG A 40 16.84 -23.16 33.59
C ARG A 40 17.50 -22.27 34.64
N SER A 41 16.74 -21.41 35.31
CA SER A 41 17.26 -20.46 36.31
C SER A 41 18.02 -21.10 37.49
N ASP A 42 17.82 -22.41 37.73
CA ASP A 42 18.52 -23.14 38.78
C ASP A 42 19.83 -23.78 38.31
N ASP A 43 20.01 -23.98 37.00
CA ASP A 43 21.22 -24.55 36.42
C ASP A 43 22.14 -23.44 35.91
N ARG A 44 23.13 -23.07 36.73
CA ARG A 44 24.10 -22.01 36.40
C ARG A 44 24.82 -22.23 35.07
N ARG A 45 25.03 -23.49 34.66
CA ARG A 45 25.75 -23.84 33.43
C ARG A 45 24.97 -23.47 32.17
N LEU A 46 23.64 -23.41 32.26
CA LEU A 46 22.77 -23.03 31.14
C LEU A 46 22.24 -21.61 31.30
N TRP A 47 22.02 -21.15 32.54
CA TRP A 47 21.49 -19.82 32.82
C TRP A 47 22.40 -18.69 32.35
N LEU A 48 23.70 -18.74 32.70
CA LEU A 48 24.63 -17.66 32.37
C LEU A 48 24.89 -17.55 30.85
N PRO A 49 25.19 -18.65 30.12
CA PRO A 49 25.34 -18.56 28.67
C PRO A 49 24.07 -18.08 27.96
N ALA A 50 22.88 -18.45 28.44
CA ALA A 50 21.62 -17.98 27.89
C ALA A 50 21.43 -16.47 28.08
N LEU A 51 21.79 -15.92 29.25
CA LEU A 51 21.77 -14.46 29.46
C LEU A 51 22.80 -13.72 28.61
N ILE A 52 24.00 -14.29 28.44
CA ILE A 52 25.02 -13.72 27.54
C ILE A 52 24.51 -13.71 26.10
N ALA A 53 23.94 -14.83 25.63
CA ALA A 53 23.35 -14.92 24.29
C ALA A 53 22.21 -13.91 24.10
N TYR A 54 21.36 -13.72 25.12
CA TYR A 54 20.32 -12.69 25.11
C TYR A 54 20.91 -11.28 24.94
N ALA A 55 21.91 -10.92 25.76
CA ALA A 55 22.56 -9.62 25.70
C ALA A 55 23.27 -9.39 24.35
N LEU A 56 23.98 -10.39 23.82
CA LEU A 56 24.63 -10.32 22.52
C LEU A 56 23.60 -10.16 21.39
N ALA A 57 22.47 -10.87 21.44
CA ALA A 57 21.40 -10.71 20.47
C ALA A 57 20.80 -9.29 20.52
N LEU A 58 20.57 -8.73 21.70
CA LEU A 58 20.14 -7.36 21.89
C LEU A 58 21.12 -6.33 21.31
N ILE A 59 22.42 -6.51 21.55
CA ILE A 59 23.48 -5.67 20.95
C ILE A 59 23.43 -5.79 19.43
N GLY A 60 23.32 -7.01 18.90
CA GLY A 60 23.19 -7.23 17.46
C GLY A 60 21.97 -6.51 16.87
N ILE A 61 20.81 -6.53 17.54
CA ILE A 61 19.61 -5.81 17.11
C ILE A 61 19.89 -4.30 17.02
N ASP A 62 20.57 -3.70 17.99
CA ASP A 62 20.96 -2.27 17.93
C ASP A 62 21.88 -1.99 16.73
N LEU A 63 22.87 -2.87 16.48
CA LEU A 63 23.76 -2.77 15.33
C LEU A 63 23.05 -2.95 13.98
N THR A 64 21.93 -3.69 13.93
CA THR A 64 21.10 -3.74 12.72
C THR A 64 20.35 -2.43 12.46
N ALA A 65 20.19 -1.58 13.48
CA ALA A 65 19.32 -0.40 13.44
C ALA A 65 17.84 -0.71 13.05
N SER A 66 17.37 -1.94 13.24
CA SER A 66 16.01 -2.35 12.88
C SER A 66 15.02 -2.09 14.02
N ARG A 67 14.22 -1.02 13.89
CA ARG A 67 13.18 -0.66 14.88
C ARG A 67 12.14 -1.78 15.08
N GLY A 68 11.74 -2.43 13.99
CA GLY A 68 10.78 -3.53 14.04
C GLY A 68 11.28 -4.71 14.86
N SER A 69 12.56 -5.05 14.71
CA SER A 69 13.22 -6.13 15.44
C SER A 69 13.34 -5.83 16.93
N LEU A 70 13.71 -4.59 17.28
CA LEU A 70 13.73 -4.13 18.68
C LEU A 70 12.32 -4.22 19.29
N PHE A 71 11.31 -3.72 18.59
CA PHE A 71 9.93 -3.78 19.07
C PHE A 71 9.44 -5.23 19.22
N GLY A 72 9.72 -6.10 18.25
CA GLY A 72 9.41 -7.53 18.33
C GLY A 72 10.11 -8.23 19.49
N ALA A 73 11.38 -7.90 19.77
CA ALA A 73 12.11 -8.43 20.92
C ALA A 73 11.50 -7.96 22.25
N ILE A 74 11.12 -6.68 22.37
CA ILE A 74 10.43 -6.13 23.55
C ILE A 74 9.11 -6.87 23.78
N VAL A 75 8.24 -6.92 22.77
CA VAL A 75 6.92 -7.55 22.89
C VAL A 75 7.05 -9.04 23.20
N GLY A 76 7.94 -9.76 22.50
CA GLY A 76 8.21 -11.17 22.75
C GLY A 76 8.73 -11.41 24.17
N ALA A 77 9.66 -10.59 24.66
CA ALA A 77 10.15 -10.67 26.04
C ALA A 77 9.02 -10.42 27.05
N CYS A 78 8.15 -9.44 26.81
CA CYS A 78 6.98 -9.19 27.65
C CYS A 78 6.05 -10.41 27.71
N VAL A 79 5.78 -11.08 26.57
CA VAL A 79 4.98 -12.29 26.54
C VAL A 79 5.64 -13.42 27.35
N VAL A 80 6.95 -13.64 27.18
CA VAL A 80 7.69 -14.63 27.97
C VAL A 80 7.58 -14.33 29.47
N VAL A 81 7.87 -13.10 29.89
CA VAL A 81 7.87 -12.71 31.30
C VAL A 81 6.47 -12.81 31.92
N ALA A 82 5.45 -12.24 31.25
CA ALA A 82 4.06 -12.28 31.72
C ALA A 82 3.57 -13.72 31.87
N ALA A 83 3.98 -14.58 30.94
CA ALA A 83 3.50 -15.93 30.95
C ALA A 83 4.15 -16.81 32.02
N ILE A 84 5.37 -16.51 32.50
CA ILE A 84 6.04 -17.37 33.51
C ILE A 84 5.37 -17.31 34.90
N GLY A 85 4.36 -16.47 35.12
CA GLY A 85 3.49 -16.51 36.29
C GLY A 85 4.20 -16.08 37.59
N ARG A 86 3.84 -16.67 38.74
CA ARG A 86 4.52 -16.38 40.03
C ARG A 86 6.00 -16.81 39.95
N LEU A 87 6.86 -15.84 39.68
CA LEU A 87 8.30 -16.03 39.58
C LEU A 87 8.88 -16.34 40.96
N ALA A 88 9.55 -17.48 41.08
CA ALA A 88 10.47 -17.75 42.18
C ALA A 88 11.51 -16.62 42.28
N PRO A 89 12.05 -16.29 43.47
CA PRO A 89 12.96 -15.17 43.66
C PRO A 89 14.12 -15.11 42.66
N LYS A 90 14.75 -16.25 42.34
CA LYS A 90 15.83 -16.34 41.34
C LYS A 90 15.39 -15.94 39.92
N ARG A 91 14.16 -16.27 39.53
CA ARG A 91 13.61 -15.87 38.22
C ARG A 91 13.32 -14.37 38.18
N ARG A 92 12.97 -13.74 39.32
CA ARG A 92 12.83 -12.29 39.42
C ARG A 92 14.17 -11.59 39.15
N CYS A 93 15.28 -12.13 39.66
CA CYS A 93 16.62 -11.62 39.32
C CYS A 93 16.90 -11.70 37.81
N THR A 94 16.54 -12.83 37.17
CA THR A 94 16.71 -13.01 35.71
C THR A 94 15.90 -11.97 34.93
N VAL A 95 14.64 -11.74 35.32
CA VAL A 95 13.79 -10.70 34.73
C VAL A 95 14.36 -9.31 34.96
N GLY A 96 14.88 -9.03 36.16
CA GLY A 96 15.53 -7.74 36.48
C GLY A 96 16.77 -7.49 35.62
N VAL A 97 17.65 -8.48 35.46
CA VAL A 97 18.85 -8.38 34.62
C VAL A 97 18.47 -8.20 33.15
N ALA A 98 17.54 -9.01 32.64
CA ALA A 98 17.08 -8.91 31.26
C ALA A 98 16.41 -7.56 30.99
N GLY A 99 15.56 -7.09 31.91
CA GLY A 99 14.90 -5.79 31.85
C GLY A 99 15.90 -4.63 31.88
N ALA A 100 16.93 -4.69 32.73
CA ALA A 100 17.99 -3.69 32.78
C ALA A 100 18.81 -3.66 31.48
N ALA A 101 19.16 -4.81 30.91
CA ALA A 101 19.85 -4.89 29.62
C ALA A 101 19.01 -4.28 28.49
N LEU A 102 17.71 -4.57 28.45
CA LEU A 102 16.79 -4.01 27.48
C LEU A 102 16.59 -2.49 27.66
N ALA A 103 16.48 -2.01 28.91
CA ALA A 103 16.38 -0.60 29.22
C ALA A 103 17.65 0.17 28.81
N ALA A 104 18.83 -0.41 29.06
CA ALA A 104 20.10 0.16 28.62
C ALA A 104 20.18 0.26 27.08
N LEU A 105 19.68 -0.76 26.37
CA LEU A 105 19.60 -0.74 24.91
C LEU A 105 18.67 0.37 24.41
N ILE A 106 17.47 0.50 25.00
CA ILE A 106 16.51 1.55 24.66
C ILE A 106 17.09 2.93 24.94
N ALA A 107 17.75 3.12 26.08
CA ALA A 107 18.40 4.38 26.44
C ALA A 107 19.50 4.73 25.42
N ARG A 108 20.34 3.76 25.04
CA ARG A 108 21.36 3.94 24.00
C ARG A 108 20.73 4.26 22.64
N ALA A 109 19.68 3.56 22.23
CA ALA A 109 18.99 3.84 20.98
C ALA A 109 18.40 5.27 20.98
N ALA A 110 17.95 5.75 22.14
CA ALA A 110 17.44 7.09 22.32
C ALA A 110 18.54 8.17 22.28
N THR A 111 19.72 7.93 22.86
CA THR A 111 20.83 8.91 22.85
C THR A 111 21.42 9.15 21.47
N HIS A 112 21.27 8.21 20.52
CA HIS A 112 21.69 8.38 19.12
C HIS A 112 20.73 9.30 18.31
N GLY A 113 19.90 10.11 18.98
CA GLY A 113 19.01 11.12 18.36
C GLY A 113 17.76 10.55 17.66
N ARG A 114 17.74 9.24 17.41
CA ARG A 114 16.67 8.51 16.69
C ARG A 114 15.31 8.48 17.41
N SER A 115 15.28 8.84 18.69
CA SER A 115 14.06 8.81 19.52
C SER A 115 13.65 10.19 20.04
N SER A 116 14.31 11.28 19.62
CA SER A 116 13.88 12.62 20.02
C SER A 116 12.49 12.92 19.45
N ILE A 117 11.60 13.55 20.25
CA ILE A 117 10.21 13.81 19.86
C ILE A 117 10.14 14.67 18.59
N GLY A 118 11.07 15.62 18.43
CA GLY A 118 11.20 16.41 17.19
C GLY A 118 11.56 15.56 15.96
N TYR A 119 12.25 14.43 16.15
CA TYR A 119 12.61 13.51 15.08
C TYR A 119 11.38 12.83 14.48
N ILE A 120 10.32 12.56 15.24
CA ILE A 120 9.10 11.94 14.70
C ILE A 120 8.41 12.86 13.69
N SER A 121 8.40 14.18 13.96
CA SER A 121 7.84 15.18 13.05
C SER A 121 8.73 15.50 11.85
N THR A 122 10.02 15.17 11.90
CA THR A 122 10.97 15.46 10.80
C THR A 122 11.41 14.22 10.03
N ASP A 123 11.28 13.02 10.61
CA ASP A 123 11.65 11.75 9.99
C ASP A 123 10.62 11.41 8.92
N ARG A 124 11.00 11.70 7.69
CA ARG A 124 10.20 11.37 6.50
C ARG A 124 9.73 9.91 6.53
N SER A 125 10.53 8.97 7.02
CA SER A 125 10.14 7.56 7.07
C SER A 125 8.93 7.33 7.97
N VAL A 126 8.86 8.00 9.12
CA VAL A 126 7.72 7.85 10.05
C VAL A 126 6.48 8.52 9.50
N LEU A 127 6.60 9.75 8.97
CA LEU A 127 5.48 10.46 8.36
C LEU A 127 4.88 9.66 7.20
N HIS A 128 5.71 9.09 6.32
CA HIS A 128 5.24 8.27 5.21
C HIS A 128 4.52 7.00 5.71
N ARG A 129 4.98 6.39 6.80
CA ARG A 129 4.30 5.23 7.40
C ARG A 129 2.94 5.60 7.97
N THR A 130 2.85 6.72 8.68
CA THR A 130 1.60 7.20 9.25
C THR A 130 0.60 7.61 8.17
N GLU A 131 1.07 8.22 7.08
CA GLU A 131 0.25 8.56 5.91
C GLU A 131 -0.31 7.29 5.25
N GLN A 132 0.55 6.30 4.96
CA GLN A 132 0.09 5.02 4.40
C GLN A 132 -0.93 4.32 5.30
N LEU A 133 -0.71 4.31 6.62
CA LEU A 133 -1.65 3.73 7.57
C LEU A 133 -3.00 4.46 7.56
N ALA A 134 -2.99 5.79 7.42
CA ALA A 134 -4.20 6.60 7.38
C ALA A 134 -5.02 6.36 6.10
N THR A 135 -4.36 6.09 4.96
CA THR A 135 -5.04 5.86 3.68
C THR A 135 -5.43 4.40 3.45
N PHE A 136 -4.85 3.47 4.20
CA PHE A 136 -4.97 2.04 3.95
C PHE A 136 -6.42 1.51 4.00
N ALA A 137 -7.23 2.01 4.93
CA ALA A 137 -8.64 1.64 5.03
C ALA A 137 -9.42 2.02 3.75
N ALA A 138 -9.17 3.23 3.23
CA ALA A 138 -9.76 3.67 1.96
C ALA A 138 -9.27 2.81 0.79
N MET A 139 -7.97 2.47 0.74
CA MET A 139 -7.43 1.57 -0.29
C MET A 139 -8.14 0.22 -0.34
N MET A 140 -8.42 -0.39 0.82
CA MET A 140 -9.14 -1.66 0.86
C MET A 140 -10.60 -1.52 0.49
N HIS A 141 -11.24 -0.41 0.87
CA HIS A 141 -12.63 -0.13 0.52
C HIS A 141 -12.81 0.05 -0.98
N ASP A 142 -11.95 0.88 -1.61
CA ASP A 142 -12.05 1.23 -3.02
C ASP A 142 -11.79 0.02 -3.94
N ALA A 143 -11.06 -1.00 -3.47
CA ALA A 143 -10.76 -2.24 -4.19
C ALA A 143 -11.17 -3.49 -3.38
N PRO A 144 -12.45 -3.88 -3.36
CA PRO A 144 -12.93 -5.04 -2.57
C PRO A 144 -12.35 -6.39 -3.03
N GLU A 145 -11.92 -6.49 -4.30
CA GLU A 145 -11.24 -7.65 -4.89
C GLU A 145 -9.72 -7.66 -4.63
N GLY A 146 -9.18 -6.58 -4.06
CA GLY A 146 -7.75 -6.41 -3.83
C GLY A 146 -7.01 -5.75 -5.00
N TRP A 147 -5.79 -5.31 -4.71
CA TRP A 147 -4.87 -4.66 -5.64
C TRP A 147 -3.80 -5.65 -6.10
N GLN A 148 -3.52 -5.75 -7.41
CA GLN A 148 -2.37 -6.57 -7.84
C GLN A 148 -1.04 -5.93 -7.40
N ASP A 149 -0.97 -4.59 -7.42
CA ASP A 149 0.17 -3.82 -6.90
C ASP A 149 -0.32 -2.69 -5.98
N PRO A 150 -0.49 -2.98 -4.67
CA PRO A 150 -0.83 -1.97 -3.68
C PRO A 150 0.15 -0.79 -3.60
N GLY A 151 1.44 -1.00 -3.89
CA GLY A 151 2.46 0.03 -3.78
C GLY A 151 2.34 1.07 -4.89
N ALA A 152 2.22 0.60 -6.12
CA ALA A 152 1.92 1.47 -7.27
C ALA A 152 0.57 2.18 -7.08
N SER A 153 -0.46 1.45 -6.67
CA SER A 153 -1.80 2.01 -6.46
C SER A 153 -1.82 3.10 -5.37
N TYR A 154 -1.05 2.92 -4.28
CA TYR A 154 -0.84 3.97 -3.29
C TYR A 154 -0.19 5.21 -3.93
N THR A 155 0.90 5.02 -4.66
CA THR A 155 1.63 6.11 -5.34
C THR A 155 0.74 6.86 -6.32
N ASP A 156 -0.12 6.15 -7.04
CA ASP A 156 -0.96 6.70 -8.08
C ASP A 156 -2.22 7.37 -7.52
N PHE A 157 -2.87 6.87 -6.47
CA PHE A 157 -4.21 7.38 -6.05
C PHE A 157 -4.29 7.96 -4.63
N TYR A 158 -3.36 7.62 -3.75
CA TYR A 158 -3.48 7.90 -2.32
C TYR A 158 -2.34 8.77 -1.77
N ARG A 159 -1.21 8.82 -2.48
CA ARG A 159 -0.06 9.61 -2.10
C ARG A 159 -0.41 11.11 -2.12
N PRO A 160 -0.12 11.87 -1.05
CA PRO A 160 -0.28 13.32 -1.07
C PRO A 160 0.56 13.97 -2.17
N ALA A 161 0.01 14.99 -2.84
CA ALA A 161 0.70 15.68 -3.93
C ALA A 161 2.03 16.34 -3.52
N SER A 162 2.23 16.58 -2.22
CA SER A 162 3.49 17.10 -1.66
C SER A 162 4.62 16.06 -1.59
N SER A 163 4.35 14.77 -1.80
CA SER A 163 5.38 13.71 -1.72
C SER A 163 5.95 13.39 -3.11
N LEU A 164 7.24 13.65 -3.28
CA LEU A 164 7.96 13.45 -4.56
C LEU A 164 8.53 12.04 -4.74
N THR A 165 8.70 11.26 -3.68
CA THR A 165 9.33 9.93 -3.79
C THR A 165 8.32 8.87 -4.21
N PRO A 166 8.51 8.20 -5.36
CA PRO A 166 7.67 7.06 -5.74
C PRO A 166 7.87 5.91 -4.75
N GLN A 167 6.81 5.16 -4.49
CA GLN A 167 6.85 4.01 -3.59
C GLN A 167 6.41 2.74 -4.33
N HIS A 168 7.29 1.74 -4.35
CA HIS A 168 7.01 0.47 -5.01
C HIS A 168 6.34 -0.56 -4.09
N ALA A 169 6.31 -0.32 -2.77
CA ALA A 169 5.72 -1.23 -1.79
C ALA A 169 5.18 -0.47 -0.58
N LEU A 170 4.13 -1.02 0.05
CA LEU A 170 3.70 -0.55 1.36
C LEU A 170 4.75 -0.87 2.42
N VAL A 171 4.85 -0.02 3.44
CA VAL A 171 5.86 -0.09 4.52
C VAL A 171 5.68 -1.29 5.46
N SER A 172 4.51 -1.93 5.40
CA SER A 172 4.13 -3.04 6.26
C SER A 172 3.63 -4.18 5.41
N ALA A 173 4.19 -5.36 5.62
CA ALA A 173 3.77 -6.53 4.89
C ALA A 173 2.37 -7.00 5.30
N HIS A 174 1.84 -6.59 6.47
CA HIS A 174 0.43 -6.83 6.80
C HIS A 174 -0.49 -6.00 5.90
N LEU A 175 -0.17 -4.71 5.75
CA LEU A 175 -0.93 -3.83 4.87
C LEU A 175 -0.83 -4.30 3.43
N GLN A 176 0.37 -4.66 2.97
CA GLN A 176 0.57 -5.22 1.63
C GLN A 176 -0.32 -6.46 1.41
N THR A 177 -0.27 -7.46 2.30
CA THR A 177 -1.09 -8.66 2.15
C THR A 177 -2.59 -8.36 2.17
N LEU A 178 -3.04 -7.51 3.10
CA LEU A 178 -4.45 -7.13 3.21
C LEU A 178 -4.95 -6.34 1.99
N ALA A 179 -4.16 -5.42 1.43
CA ALA A 179 -4.53 -4.71 0.22
C ALA A 179 -4.52 -5.61 -1.02
N THR A 180 -3.62 -6.60 -1.08
CA THR A 180 -3.52 -7.48 -2.26
C THR A 180 -4.70 -8.44 -2.41
N HIS A 181 -5.28 -8.91 -1.30
CA HIS A 181 -6.33 -9.91 -1.34
C HIS A 181 -7.73 -9.30 -1.36
N ALA A 182 -8.66 -10.06 -1.96
CA ALA A 182 -10.09 -9.79 -1.85
C ALA A 182 -10.60 -9.91 -0.42
N THR A 183 -11.80 -9.40 -0.16
CA THR A 183 -12.43 -9.34 1.18
C THR A 183 -12.39 -10.67 1.94
N ILE A 184 -12.70 -11.80 1.28
CA ILE A 184 -12.62 -13.12 1.92
C ILE A 184 -11.18 -13.45 2.34
N GLY A 185 -10.21 -13.20 1.45
CA GLY A 185 -8.79 -13.41 1.76
C GLY A 185 -8.30 -12.54 2.92
N ARG A 186 -8.82 -11.30 3.04
CA ARG A 186 -8.54 -10.41 4.18
C ARG A 186 -9.07 -10.99 5.49
N VAL A 187 -10.31 -11.48 5.51
CA VAL A 187 -10.90 -12.14 6.68
C VAL A 187 -10.08 -13.36 7.08
N VAL A 188 -9.73 -14.23 6.13
CA VAL A 188 -8.88 -15.41 6.39
C VAL A 188 -7.52 -15.01 6.95
N TYR A 189 -6.91 -13.95 6.41
CA TYR A 189 -5.62 -13.45 6.89
C TYR A 189 -5.69 -12.94 8.33
N VAL A 190 -6.66 -12.07 8.65
CA VAL A 190 -6.85 -11.57 10.02
C VAL A 190 -7.16 -12.71 10.98
N PHE A 191 -8.02 -13.65 10.56
CA PHE A 191 -8.33 -14.85 11.32
C PHE A 191 -7.09 -15.69 11.63
N ALA A 192 -6.19 -15.90 10.65
CA ALA A 192 -4.97 -16.68 10.84
C ALA A 192 -4.02 -16.08 11.89
N TRP A 193 -4.03 -14.74 12.06
CA TRP A 193 -3.28 -14.07 13.12
C TRP A 193 -4.00 -14.08 14.47
N LEU A 194 -5.32 -13.94 14.49
CA LEU A 194 -6.09 -13.91 15.75
C LEU A 194 -6.25 -15.28 16.39
N ALA A 195 -6.51 -16.33 15.60
CA ALA A 195 -6.83 -17.66 16.12
C ALA A 195 -5.76 -18.23 17.08
N PRO A 196 -4.45 -18.19 16.76
CA PRO A 196 -3.43 -18.66 17.68
C PRO A 196 -3.35 -17.82 18.97
N ILE A 197 -3.55 -16.49 18.87
CA ILE A 197 -3.50 -15.56 20.01
C ILE A 197 -4.66 -15.82 20.97
N VAL A 198 -5.89 -15.90 20.46
CA VAL A 198 -7.07 -16.15 21.29
C VAL A 198 -7.01 -17.56 21.90
N ALA A 199 -6.57 -18.56 21.12
CA ALA A 199 -6.41 -19.93 21.62
C ALA A 199 -5.38 -19.99 22.76
N PHE A 200 -4.27 -19.27 22.63
CA PHE A 200 -3.28 -19.14 23.71
C PHE A 200 -3.90 -18.59 24.99
N PHE A 201 -4.60 -17.46 24.92
CA PHE A 201 -5.17 -16.83 26.11
C PHE A 201 -6.24 -17.69 26.79
N LEU A 202 -7.11 -18.37 26.02
CA LEU A 202 -8.14 -19.25 26.59
C LEU A 202 -7.56 -20.55 27.18
N CYS A 203 -6.42 -21.03 26.67
CA CYS A 203 -5.80 -22.29 27.10
C CYS A 203 -4.56 -22.11 28.01
N ALA A 204 -4.21 -20.88 28.41
CA ALA A 204 -2.96 -20.56 29.12
C ALA A 204 -2.83 -21.16 30.54
N HIS A 205 -3.86 -21.86 31.03
CA HIS A 205 -3.92 -22.34 32.41
C HIS A 205 -3.17 -23.68 32.63
N ARG A 206 -2.34 -23.67 33.69
CA ARG A 206 -1.52 -24.74 34.32
C ARG A 206 -1.56 -26.14 33.66
N HIS A 207 -0.77 -26.32 32.61
CA HIS A 207 -0.52 -27.63 32.00
C HIS A 207 0.99 -27.88 31.85
N ARG A 208 1.35 -29.16 31.67
CA ARG A 208 2.75 -29.63 31.58
C ARG A 208 3.52 -29.01 30.41
N PHE A 209 2.83 -28.58 29.35
CA PHE A 209 3.43 -27.96 28.16
C PHE A 209 3.41 -26.42 28.18
N ALA A 210 3.06 -25.80 29.30
CA ALA A 210 2.85 -24.35 29.36
C ALA A 210 4.10 -23.56 28.91
N VAL A 211 5.30 -24.02 29.25
CA VAL A 211 6.55 -23.36 28.82
C VAL A 211 6.67 -23.31 27.28
N VAL A 212 6.42 -24.44 26.62
CA VAL A 212 6.55 -24.58 25.16
C VAL A 212 5.46 -23.76 24.47
N GLN A 213 4.21 -23.84 24.94
CA GLN A 213 3.11 -23.05 24.41
C GLN A 213 3.40 -21.54 24.51
N ARG A 214 3.96 -21.08 25.64
CA ARG A 214 4.31 -19.67 25.85
C ARG A 214 5.46 -19.21 24.97
N LEU A 215 6.45 -20.07 24.73
CA LEU A 215 7.51 -19.78 23.78
C LEU A 215 6.95 -19.61 22.37
N PHE A 216 6.06 -20.51 21.93
CA PHE A 216 5.39 -20.37 20.64
C PHE A 216 4.57 -19.08 20.56
N ALA A 217 3.83 -18.72 21.61
CA ALA A 217 3.09 -17.45 21.66
C ALA A 217 4.03 -16.23 21.57
N ALA A 218 5.15 -16.24 22.29
CA ALA A 218 6.12 -15.14 22.26
C ALA A 218 6.76 -14.97 20.89
N ILE A 219 7.17 -16.07 20.25
CA ILE A 219 7.70 -16.06 18.88
C ILE A 219 6.64 -15.57 17.90
N PHE A 220 5.42 -16.12 17.96
CA PHE A 220 4.32 -15.77 17.07
C PHE A 220 3.97 -14.27 17.13
N ILE A 221 3.74 -13.76 18.34
CA ILE A 221 3.39 -12.35 18.55
C ILE A 221 4.56 -11.44 18.16
N SER A 222 5.80 -11.81 18.50
CA SER A 222 6.99 -11.08 18.07
C SER A 222 7.09 -11.01 16.54
N SER A 223 6.90 -12.14 15.85
CA SER A 223 6.88 -12.20 14.38
C SER A 223 5.77 -11.33 13.79
N ALA A 224 4.56 -11.33 14.35
CA ALA A 224 3.47 -10.44 13.94
C ALA A 224 3.88 -8.96 14.08
N CYS A 225 4.44 -8.59 15.22
CA CYS A 225 4.92 -7.22 15.45
C CYS A 225 6.02 -6.83 14.44
N MET A 226 6.99 -7.69 14.19
CA MET A 226 8.07 -7.42 13.21
C MET A 226 7.55 -7.29 11.78
N TRP A 227 6.53 -8.07 11.42
CA TRP A 227 5.89 -8.02 10.11
C TRP A 227 5.24 -6.66 9.82
N SER A 228 4.79 -5.96 10.87
CA SER A 228 4.25 -4.61 10.77
C SER A 228 5.28 -3.57 10.28
N PHE A 229 6.58 -3.89 10.36
CA PHE A 229 7.68 -2.99 10.01
C PHE A 229 8.53 -3.46 8.82
N ASN A 230 8.22 -4.64 8.26
CA ASN A 230 8.99 -5.25 7.18
C ASN A 230 8.19 -5.28 5.87
N ARG A 231 8.89 -5.27 4.74
CA ARG A 231 8.30 -5.45 3.41
C ARG A 231 8.09 -6.93 3.09
N LEU A 232 7.22 -7.23 2.13
CA LEU A 232 6.75 -8.59 1.85
C LEU A 232 7.86 -9.49 1.26
N ASP A 233 8.74 -8.93 0.43
CA ASP A 233 9.94 -9.57 -0.12
C ASP A 233 10.93 -10.03 0.96
N VAL A 234 10.91 -9.36 2.11
CA VAL A 234 11.75 -9.64 3.29
C VAL A 234 11.15 -10.71 4.20
N SER A 235 9.87 -11.03 4.00
CA SER A 235 9.03 -11.66 5.02
C SER A 235 8.91 -13.19 4.97
N SER A 236 9.44 -13.89 3.96
CA SER A 236 9.19 -15.34 3.81
C SER A 236 9.69 -16.19 4.99
N LEU A 237 10.85 -15.85 5.56
CA LEU A 237 11.36 -16.51 6.77
C LEU A 237 10.47 -16.20 7.99
N LEU A 238 10.07 -14.94 8.15
CA LEU A 238 9.15 -14.53 9.22
C LEU A 238 7.76 -15.17 9.07
N ALA A 239 7.29 -15.36 7.83
CA ALA A 239 6.12 -16.13 7.44
C ALA A 239 6.20 -17.56 7.89
N ALA A 240 7.28 -18.23 7.57
CA ALA A 240 7.51 -19.60 8.01
C ALA A 240 7.51 -19.67 9.55
N ILE A 241 8.30 -18.83 10.22
CA ILE A 241 8.41 -18.82 11.69
C ILE A 241 7.05 -18.55 12.35
N ALA A 242 6.31 -17.55 11.87
CA ALA A 242 4.97 -17.23 12.36
C ALA A 242 3.99 -18.38 12.10
N LEU A 243 4.00 -18.97 10.89
CA LEU A 243 3.12 -20.08 10.56
C LEU A 243 3.40 -21.30 11.46
N PHE A 244 4.67 -21.71 11.57
CA PHE A 244 5.07 -22.85 12.41
C PHE A 244 4.73 -22.61 13.89
N SER A 245 5.02 -21.41 14.41
CA SER A 245 4.69 -21.09 15.80
C SER A 245 3.19 -20.99 16.06
N GLY A 246 2.42 -20.45 15.11
CA GLY A 246 0.96 -20.36 15.18
C GLY A 246 0.29 -21.74 15.14
N VAL A 247 0.71 -22.61 14.22
CA VAL A 247 0.23 -24.00 14.14
C VAL A 247 0.59 -24.77 15.40
N GLY A 248 1.83 -24.65 15.88
CA GLY A 248 2.25 -25.24 17.16
C GLY A 248 1.41 -24.76 18.33
N LEU A 249 1.08 -23.46 18.37
CA LEU A 249 0.27 -22.83 19.41
C LEU A 249 -1.17 -23.36 19.43
N VAL A 250 -1.82 -23.44 18.26
CA VAL A 250 -3.17 -23.99 18.12
C VAL A 250 -3.19 -25.48 18.48
N THR A 251 -2.19 -26.25 18.02
CA THR A 251 -2.09 -27.69 18.30
C THR A 251 -1.93 -27.96 19.79
N MET A 252 -1.03 -27.24 20.46
CA MET A 252 -0.84 -27.35 21.91
C MET A 252 -2.09 -26.91 22.67
N SER A 253 -2.77 -25.85 22.23
CA SER A 253 -4.03 -25.39 22.83
C SER A 253 -5.12 -26.45 22.69
N PHE A 254 -5.20 -27.13 21.55
CA PHE A 254 -6.15 -28.21 21.30
C PHE A 254 -5.90 -29.42 22.20
N MET A 255 -4.62 -29.78 22.42
CA MET A 255 -4.24 -30.84 23.35
C MET A 255 -4.60 -30.51 24.80
N VAL A 256 -4.65 -29.23 25.17
CA VAL A 256 -5.06 -28.77 26.51
C VAL A 256 -6.58 -28.77 26.66
N SER A 257 -7.29 -28.17 25.70
CA SER A 257 -8.75 -28.11 25.71
C SER A 257 -9.30 -27.94 24.30
N ARG A 258 -9.89 -29.01 23.76
CA ARG A 258 -10.59 -29.00 22.46
C ARG A 258 -11.70 -27.96 22.45
N THR A 259 -12.53 -27.92 23.49
CA THR A 259 -13.68 -27.01 23.58
C THR A 259 -13.23 -25.55 23.60
N ALA A 260 -12.26 -25.19 24.45
CA ALA A 260 -11.77 -23.82 24.52
C ALA A 260 -11.09 -23.39 23.21
N THR A 261 -10.40 -24.30 22.53
CA THR A 261 -9.77 -24.02 21.24
C THR A 261 -10.80 -23.82 20.13
N LEU A 262 -11.87 -24.62 20.10
CA LEU A 262 -12.98 -24.40 19.15
C LEU A 262 -13.68 -23.07 19.40
N ILE A 263 -13.92 -22.70 20.66
CA ILE A 263 -14.44 -21.38 21.03
C ILE A 263 -13.49 -20.27 20.57
N ALA A 264 -12.17 -20.44 20.76
CA ALA A 264 -11.17 -19.48 20.32
C ALA A 264 -11.19 -19.27 18.79
N ILE A 265 -11.30 -20.37 18.03
CA ILE A 265 -11.41 -20.33 16.58
C ILE A 265 -12.67 -19.57 16.17
N ALA A 266 -13.84 -19.92 16.72
CA ALA A 266 -15.09 -19.25 16.40
C ALA A 266 -15.05 -17.75 16.76
N ALA A 267 -14.56 -17.41 17.95
CA ALA A 267 -14.42 -16.03 18.41
C ALA A 267 -13.46 -15.23 17.52
N SER A 268 -12.36 -15.84 17.08
CA SER A 268 -11.38 -15.20 16.18
C SER A 268 -11.97 -14.93 14.80
N LEU A 269 -12.82 -15.82 14.29
CA LEU A 269 -13.51 -15.60 13.02
C LEU A 269 -14.49 -14.44 13.12
N VAL A 270 -15.30 -14.40 14.18
CA VAL A 270 -16.22 -13.28 14.44
C VAL A 270 -15.45 -11.96 14.59
N ALA A 271 -14.35 -11.96 15.34
CA ALA A 271 -13.49 -10.79 15.49
C ALA A 271 -12.86 -10.36 14.16
N ALA A 272 -12.40 -11.29 13.33
CA ALA A 272 -11.84 -10.99 12.02
C ALA A 272 -12.87 -10.33 11.10
N ILE A 273 -14.11 -10.85 11.07
CA ILE A 273 -15.22 -10.25 10.32
C ILE A 273 -15.51 -8.85 10.86
N GLY A 274 -15.61 -8.68 12.18
CA GLY A 274 -15.87 -7.38 12.83
C GLY A 274 -14.77 -6.35 12.55
N ILE A 275 -13.50 -6.75 12.56
CA ILE A 275 -12.37 -5.89 12.17
C ILE A 275 -12.49 -5.47 10.71
N MET A 276 -12.83 -6.40 9.81
CA MET A 276 -12.98 -6.07 8.40
C MET A 276 -14.16 -5.12 8.14
N GLN A 277 -15.28 -5.30 8.84
CA GLN A 277 -16.41 -4.37 8.79
C GLN A 277 -16.04 -3.00 9.34
N LEU A 278 -15.27 -2.94 10.44
CA LEU A 278 -14.78 -1.67 10.99
C LEU A 278 -13.84 -0.97 10.01
N VAL A 279 -12.95 -1.72 9.37
CA VAL A 279 -12.05 -1.22 8.33
C VAL A 279 -12.85 -0.65 7.15
N GLU A 280 -13.89 -1.35 6.72
CA GLU A 280 -14.80 -0.89 5.66
C GLU A 280 -15.58 0.37 6.10
N LEU A 281 -16.04 0.42 7.35
CA LEU A 281 -16.71 1.61 7.90
C LEU A 281 -15.77 2.83 8.00
N VAL A 282 -14.52 2.61 8.39
CA VAL A 282 -13.50 3.68 8.46
C VAL A 282 -13.10 4.12 7.06
N GLY A 283 -12.97 3.18 6.12
CA GLY A 283 -12.67 3.45 4.72
C GLY A 283 -13.80 4.16 3.98
N SER A 284 -15.06 3.87 4.32
CA SER A 284 -16.28 4.44 3.72
C SER A 284 -16.74 5.77 4.30
N LYS A 285 -15.99 6.37 5.25
CA LYS A 285 -16.19 7.77 5.67
C LYS A 285 -16.38 8.66 4.43
N PRO A 286 -17.19 9.74 4.49
CA PRO A 286 -18.04 10.27 3.39
C PRO A 286 -17.34 10.80 2.13
N ARG A 287 -16.09 10.44 1.89
CA ARG A 287 -15.46 10.35 0.58
C ARG A 287 -16.00 9.13 -0.18
N GLU A 288 -17.27 9.24 -0.54
CA GLU A 288 -17.90 8.87 -1.82
C GLU A 288 -17.69 7.48 -2.44
N ARG A 289 -18.76 7.06 -3.13
CA ARG A 289 -18.93 5.76 -3.78
C ARG A 289 -18.07 5.65 -5.04
N ILE A 290 -16.75 5.54 -4.94
CA ILE A 290 -15.87 5.32 -6.09
C ILE A 290 -15.18 3.97 -5.92
N ALA A 291 -15.36 3.07 -6.90
CA ALA A 291 -14.60 1.83 -7.02
C ALA A 291 -13.36 2.10 -7.89
N ILE A 292 -12.18 1.79 -7.34
CA ILE A 292 -10.91 1.91 -8.05
C ILE A 292 -10.32 0.51 -8.22
N SER A 293 -10.00 0.20 -9.46
CA SER A 293 -9.32 -1.01 -9.89
C SER A 293 -7.98 -0.64 -10.52
N ASN A 294 -7.12 -1.62 -10.77
CA ASN A 294 -5.89 -1.46 -11.55
C ASN A 294 -6.11 -0.92 -12.98
N ARG A 295 -7.35 -0.89 -13.47
CA ARG A 295 -7.71 -0.53 -14.84
C ARG A 295 -8.80 0.53 -14.94
N PHE A 296 -9.41 0.97 -13.84
CA PHE A 296 -10.49 1.95 -13.87
C PHE A 296 -10.77 2.59 -12.53
N VAL A 297 -11.36 3.79 -12.56
CA VAL A 297 -11.99 4.53 -11.47
C VAL A 297 -13.44 4.76 -11.91
N ARG A 298 -14.42 4.22 -11.18
CA ARG A 298 -15.84 4.39 -11.52
C ARG A 298 -16.70 4.62 -10.29
N PRO A 299 -17.85 5.29 -10.39
CA PRO A 299 -18.83 5.31 -9.32
C PRO A 299 -19.30 3.88 -8.99
N LEU A 300 -19.51 3.58 -7.70
CA LEU A 300 -19.98 2.28 -7.23
C LEU A 300 -21.39 2.04 -7.78
N GLY A 301 -21.54 1.01 -8.62
CA GLY A 301 -22.77 0.71 -9.35
C GLY A 301 -22.78 1.11 -10.83
N ALA A 302 -21.78 1.87 -11.31
CA ALA A 302 -21.64 2.17 -12.73
C ALA A 302 -21.23 0.90 -13.51
N LEU A 303 -22.05 0.50 -14.49
CA LEU A 303 -21.82 -0.70 -15.30
C LEU A 303 -20.91 -0.43 -16.52
N SER A 304 -20.84 0.82 -16.99
CA SER A 304 -20.03 1.24 -18.15
C SER A 304 -18.90 2.20 -17.76
N LEU A 305 -17.90 2.32 -18.65
CA LEU A 305 -16.83 3.30 -18.60
C LEU A 305 -17.13 4.44 -19.58
N ASP A 306 -17.18 5.68 -19.11
CA ASP A 306 -17.43 6.84 -19.97
C ASP A 306 -16.18 7.26 -20.73
N VAL A 307 -15.00 7.18 -20.11
CA VAL A 307 -13.73 7.54 -20.73
C VAL A 307 -12.75 6.39 -20.59
N ILE A 308 -12.03 6.02 -21.64
CA ILE A 308 -10.90 5.09 -21.57
C ILE A 308 -9.63 5.80 -22.02
N VAL A 309 -8.60 5.83 -21.17
CA VAL A 309 -7.27 6.38 -21.50
C VAL A 309 -6.31 5.26 -21.88
N VAL A 310 -5.67 5.35 -23.03
CA VAL A 310 -4.72 4.36 -23.55
C VAL A 310 -3.35 5.01 -23.69
N GLY A 311 -2.34 4.38 -23.10
CA GLY A 311 -0.97 4.91 -23.05
C GLY A 311 -0.42 4.89 -21.62
N GLY A 312 0.89 4.70 -21.45
CA GLY A 312 1.53 4.63 -20.14
C GLY A 312 1.12 5.80 -19.23
N ASN A 313 0.40 5.49 -18.14
CA ASN A 313 -0.32 6.47 -17.31
C ASN A 313 0.52 7.66 -16.84
N ARG A 314 1.82 7.46 -16.55
CA ARG A 314 2.66 8.51 -15.95
C ARG A 314 3.36 9.41 -16.95
N ASP A 315 3.81 8.85 -18.08
CA ASP A 315 4.56 9.61 -19.07
C ASP A 315 3.66 10.64 -19.78
N VAL A 316 2.37 10.35 -19.87
CA VAL A 316 1.36 11.22 -20.48
C VAL A 316 0.66 12.11 -19.46
N LEU A 317 0.15 11.53 -18.38
CA LEU A 317 -0.74 12.24 -17.45
C LEU A 317 0.04 12.93 -16.32
N GLY A 318 1.34 12.68 -16.20
CA GLY A 318 2.22 13.16 -15.14
C GLY A 318 2.06 12.39 -13.83
N ASP A 319 3.03 12.51 -12.92
CA ASP A 319 3.10 11.75 -11.65
C ASP A 319 1.95 12.00 -10.66
N GLN A 320 1.11 13.01 -10.93
CA GLN A 320 0.01 13.48 -10.08
C GLN A 320 -1.37 13.24 -10.70
N TRP A 321 -1.46 12.44 -11.76
CA TRP A 321 -2.72 12.22 -12.46
C TRP A 321 -3.79 11.56 -11.58
N GLY A 322 -3.43 10.53 -10.81
CA GLY A 322 -4.41 9.75 -10.06
C GLY A 322 -4.99 10.47 -8.85
N PRO A 323 -4.25 11.27 -8.04
CA PRO A 323 -4.87 12.07 -6.99
C PRO A 323 -5.74 13.19 -7.57
N VAL A 324 -5.33 13.82 -8.68
CA VAL A 324 -6.13 14.84 -9.38
C VAL A 324 -7.41 14.24 -9.94
N LEU A 325 -7.32 13.08 -10.59
CA LEU A 325 -8.47 12.33 -11.10
C LEU A 325 -9.41 11.96 -9.97
N ARG A 326 -8.87 11.41 -8.88
CA ARG A 326 -9.66 11.05 -7.69
C ARG A 326 -10.36 12.27 -7.13
N GLU A 327 -9.68 13.40 -6.97
CA GLU A 327 -10.26 14.65 -6.49
C GLU A 327 -11.34 15.20 -7.44
N ALA A 328 -11.11 15.15 -8.75
CA ALA A 328 -12.07 15.61 -9.76
C ALA A 328 -13.34 14.75 -9.78
N MET A 329 -13.18 13.43 -9.69
CA MET A 329 -14.26 12.45 -9.57
C MET A 329 -14.99 12.62 -8.24
N THR A 330 -14.26 12.94 -7.17
CA THR A 330 -14.85 13.18 -5.86
C THR A 330 -15.82 14.37 -5.94
N ARG A 331 -15.39 15.45 -6.59
CA ARG A 331 -16.27 16.62 -6.77
C ARG A 331 -17.50 16.37 -7.67
N ASN A 332 -17.55 15.26 -8.43
CA ASN A 332 -18.56 15.00 -9.46
C ASN A 332 -19.01 13.52 -9.52
N VAL A 333 -19.33 12.94 -8.36
CA VAL A 333 -19.59 11.50 -8.14
C VAL A 333 -20.59 10.84 -9.10
N GLU A 334 -21.54 11.60 -9.65
CA GLU A 334 -22.70 11.02 -10.34
C GLU A 334 -22.53 10.76 -11.85
N ARG A 335 -21.46 11.25 -12.51
CA ARG A 335 -21.54 11.46 -13.97
C ARG A 335 -20.42 10.92 -14.83
N SER A 336 -19.35 10.36 -14.28
CA SER A 336 -18.24 9.92 -15.12
C SER A 336 -17.58 8.68 -14.55
N SER A 337 -17.29 7.70 -15.40
CA SER A 337 -16.43 6.55 -15.10
C SER A 337 -15.24 6.55 -16.06
N ILE A 338 -14.03 6.32 -15.53
CA ILE A 338 -12.78 6.50 -16.26
C ILE A 338 -11.96 5.22 -16.17
N GLY A 339 -11.76 4.53 -17.29
CA GLY A 339 -10.84 3.41 -17.46
C GLY A 339 -9.47 3.86 -17.95
N TRP A 340 -8.46 3.03 -17.75
CA TRP A 340 -7.19 3.14 -18.43
C TRP A 340 -6.67 1.78 -18.86
N ALA A 341 -5.91 1.80 -19.94
CA ALA A 341 -5.37 0.64 -20.61
C ALA A 341 -3.92 0.90 -20.98
N LYS A 342 -3.04 -0.09 -20.74
CA LYS A 342 -1.65 0.03 -21.18
C LYS A 342 -1.54 -0.06 -22.69
N THR A 343 -2.40 -0.87 -23.29
CA THR A 343 -2.44 -1.12 -24.73
C THR A 343 -3.85 -0.92 -25.27
N LEU A 344 -3.99 -0.69 -26.58
CA LEU A 344 -5.29 -0.67 -27.24
C LEU A 344 -6.04 -2.01 -27.10
N ALA A 345 -5.32 -3.13 -27.01
CA ALA A 345 -5.92 -4.44 -26.77
C ALA A 345 -6.57 -4.52 -25.37
N ASP A 346 -5.88 -4.04 -24.33
CA ASP A 346 -6.45 -3.94 -22.98
C ASP A 346 -7.67 -3.00 -22.95
N ALA A 347 -7.65 -1.94 -23.77
CA ALA A 347 -8.76 -0.99 -23.89
C ALA A 347 -9.99 -1.65 -24.51
N ALA A 348 -9.79 -2.48 -25.53
CA ALA A 348 -10.88 -3.24 -26.15
C ALA A 348 -11.52 -4.23 -25.17
N ASP A 349 -10.73 -4.88 -24.32
CA ASP A 349 -11.25 -5.77 -23.28
C ASP A 349 -12.05 -5.01 -22.19
N LEU A 350 -11.74 -3.73 -21.96
CA LEU A 350 -12.46 -2.83 -21.05
C LEU A 350 -13.74 -2.25 -21.69
N ALA A 351 -13.75 -2.05 -23.01
CA ALA A 351 -14.85 -1.49 -23.79
C ALA A 351 -15.97 -2.52 -24.09
N GLN A 352 -16.42 -3.25 -23.06
CA GLN A 352 -17.53 -4.20 -23.19
C GLN A 352 -18.89 -3.51 -23.43
N ALA A 353 -18.98 -2.22 -23.10
CA ALA A 353 -20.12 -1.33 -23.33
C ALA A 353 -19.68 -0.12 -24.17
N PRO A 354 -20.60 0.60 -24.85
CA PRO A 354 -20.26 1.83 -25.56
C PRO A 354 -19.59 2.83 -24.62
N THR A 355 -18.50 3.43 -25.08
CA THR A 355 -17.66 4.36 -24.33
C THR A 355 -17.82 5.77 -24.90
N THR A 356 -18.01 6.76 -24.01
CA THR A 356 -18.24 8.14 -24.42
C THR A 356 -16.98 8.75 -25.04
N ALA A 357 -15.79 8.43 -24.53
CA ALA A 357 -14.53 8.90 -25.09
C ALA A 357 -13.40 7.86 -24.96
N LEU A 358 -12.57 7.77 -26.00
CA LEU A 358 -11.30 7.06 -26.01
C LEU A 358 -10.17 8.08 -26.16
N VAL A 359 -9.22 8.07 -25.23
CA VAL A 359 -8.09 8.99 -25.18
C VAL A 359 -6.85 8.19 -25.49
N LEU A 360 -6.21 8.48 -26.61
CA LEU A 360 -4.99 7.83 -27.05
C LEU A 360 -3.82 8.76 -26.77
N ALA A 361 -2.86 8.27 -26.00
CA ALA A 361 -1.71 9.04 -25.61
C ALA A 361 -0.42 8.26 -25.86
N GLY A 362 0.48 8.87 -26.61
CA GLY A 362 1.67 8.22 -27.15
C GLY A 362 1.91 8.69 -28.58
N SER A 363 3.11 8.44 -29.10
CA SER A 363 3.39 8.81 -30.49
C SER A 363 2.51 7.98 -31.43
N ILE A 364 2.08 8.59 -32.53
CA ILE A 364 1.30 7.87 -33.55
C ILE A 364 2.03 6.59 -33.96
N GLU A 365 3.36 6.63 -34.09
CA GLU A 365 4.24 5.49 -34.43
C GLU A 365 4.20 4.34 -33.41
N GLU A 366 4.11 4.64 -32.11
CA GLU A 366 3.98 3.62 -31.07
C GLU A 366 2.60 2.95 -31.12
N LEU A 367 1.57 3.74 -31.42
CA LEU A 367 0.20 3.24 -31.62
C LEU A 367 0.10 2.41 -32.90
N THR A 368 0.67 2.83 -34.03
CA THR A 368 0.66 2.06 -35.29
C THR A 368 1.55 0.82 -35.22
N SER A 369 2.72 0.88 -34.59
CA SER A 369 3.58 -0.31 -34.43
C SER A 369 2.93 -1.39 -33.54
N THR A 370 2.12 -0.99 -32.56
CA THR A 370 1.29 -1.91 -31.77
C THR A 370 0.19 -2.57 -32.62
N ILE A 371 -0.33 -1.86 -33.63
CA ILE A 371 -1.33 -2.37 -34.57
C ILE A 371 -0.69 -3.31 -35.62
N ASP A 372 0.52 -3.01 -36.08
CA ASP A 372 1.23 -3.76 -37.14
C ASP A 372 1.97 -5.02 -36.63
N GLY A 373 2.21 -5.14 -35.32
CA GLY A 373 2.96 -6.22 -34.68
C GLY A 373 2.22 -7.57 -34.56
N ARG A 374 2.46 -8.48 -35.52
CA ARG A 374 2.39 -9.97 -35.44
C ARG A 374 1.18 -10.68 -34.82
N SER A 375 0.04 -10.03 -34.60
CA SER A 375 -1.23 -10.68 -34.21
C SER A 375 -2.39 -10.25 -35.11
N LYS A 376 -2.16 -10.39 -36.43
CA LYS A 376 -2.90 -9.68 -37.51
C LYS A 376 -4.40 -9.97 -37.68
N GLY A 377 -4.98 -10.94 -36.97
CA GLY A 377 -6.39 -11.30 -37.15
C GLY A 377 -7.32 -10.78 -36.05
N LEU A 378 -7.10 -11.23 -34.82
CA LEU A 378 -8.08 -11.04 -33.75
C LEU A 378 -7.89 -9.71 -32.99
N VAL A 379 -6.64 -9.25 -32.85
CA VAL A 379 -6.32 -8.03 -32.11
C VAL A 379 -6.71 -6.80 -32.92
N SER A 380 -6.49 -6.81 -34.24
CA SER A 380 -6.92 -5.75 -35.15
C SER A 380 -8.44 -5.57 -35.17
N VAL A 381 -9.20 -6.68 -35.19
CA VAL A 381 -10.68 -6.65 -35.10
C VAL A 381 -11.16 -6.05 -33.79
N ARG A 382 -10.59 -6.48 -32.64
CA ARG A 382 -10.94 -5.94 -31.32
C ARG A 382 -10.63 -4.46 -31.18
N ILE A 383 -9.50 -4.00 -31.74
CA ILE A 383 -9.11 -2.59 -31.73
C ILE A 383 -10.07 -1.77 -32.59
N ALA A 384 -10.41 -2.24 -33.79
CA ALA A 384 -11.41 -1.59 -34.64
C ALA A 384 -12.77 -1.49 -33.95
N GLU A 385 -13.24 -2.57 -33.31
CA GLU A 385 -14.48 -2.57 -32.53
C GLU A 385 -14.45 -1.56 -31.38
N CYS A 386 -13.32 -1.44 -30.67
CA CYS A 386 -13.15 -0.46 -29.59
C CYS A 386 -13.23 0.98 -30.12
N LEU A 387 -12.60 1.25 -31.27
CA LEU A 387 -12.61 2.56 -31.93
C LEU A 387 -14.00 2.90 -32.49
N GLU A 388 -14.72 1.92 -33.02
CA GLU A 388 -16.11 2.08 -33.51
C GLU A 388 -17.10 2.35 -32.37
N ARG A 389 -16.85 1.80 -31.18
CA ARG A 389 -17.70 1.99 -29.98
C ARG A 389 -17.45 3.32 -29.26
N ALA A 390 -16.35 4.00 -29.56
CA ALA A 390 -16.01 5.27 -28.94
C ALA A 390 -16.74 6.44 -29.63
N HIS A 391 -17.54 7.21 -28.89
CA HIS A 391 -18.21 8.38 -29.45
C HIS A 391 -17.26 9.54 -29.79
N LEU A 392 -16.14 9.64 -29.07
CA LEU A 392 -15.10 10.64 -29.24
C LEU A 392 -13.72 10.01 -29.11
N ILE A 393 -12.84 10.22 -30.09
CA ILE A 393 -11.42 9.85 -29.99
C ILE A 393 -10.59 11.12 -29.80
N VAL A 394 -9.81 11.17 -28.72
CA VAL A 394 -8.87 12.26 -28.39
C VAL A 394 -7.45 11.74 -28.51
N LEU A 395 -6.62 12.36 -29.35
CA LEU A 395 -5.20 12.02 -29.50
C LEU A 395 -4.31 13.10 -28.91
N ILE A 396 -3.30 12.67 -28.15
CA ILE A 396 -2.35 13.53 -27.44
C ILE A 396 -0.93 13.17 -27.91
N ASP A 397 -0.30 14.07 -28.67
CA ASP A 397 1.04 13.90 -29.23
C ASP A 397 1.76 15.26 -29.29
N PRO A 398 2.93 15.47 -28.64
CA PRO A 398 3.70 14.55 -27.77
C PRO A 398 3.17 14.46 -26.33
N PRO A 399 3.63 13.49 -25.50
CA PRO A 399 3.33 13.44 -24.07
C PRO A 399 3.74 14.73 -23.32
N LEU A 400 2.95 15.12 -22.31
CA LEU A 400 3.14 16.36 -21.54
C LEU A 400 4.40 16.28 -20.64
N PRO A 401 5.27 17.31 -20.61
CA PRO A 401 6.43 17.32 -19.69
C PRO A 401 6.01 17.52 -18.22
N PRO A 402 6.62 16.80 -17.24
CA PRO A 402 6.21 16.82 -15.82
C PRO A 402 6.37 18.17 -15.09
N GLU A 403 7.31 19.01 -15.52
CA GLU A 403 7.75 20.20 -14.77
C GLU A 403 6.76 21.39 -14.83
N GLU A 404 5.84 21.39 -15.80
CA GLU A 404 4.89 22.49 -16.03
C GLU A 404 3.58 22.37 -15.23
N ILE A 405 3.28 21.18 -14.67
CA ILE A 405 2.02 20.89 -13.96
C ILE A 405 1.94 21.58 -12.57
N VAL A 406 3.08 21.99 -11.99
CA VAL A 406 3.17 22.33 -10.55
C VAL A 406 3.07 23.84 -10.25
N ARG A 407 3.10 24.76 -11.24
CA ARG A 407 3.38 26.19 -10.95
C ARG A 407 2.22 27.19 -10.80
N HIS A 408 0.95 26.91 -11.07
CA HIS A 408 -0.09 27.96 -10.97
C HIS A 408 -1.46 27.50 -10.42
N ARG A 409 -2.02 28.34 -9.53
CA ARG A 409 -3.31 28.16 -8.85
C ARG A 409 -4.39 29.07 -9.47
N SER A 410 -5.10 28.61 -10.50
CA SER A 410 -6.52 28.97 -10.79
C SER A 410 -7.00 28.35 -12.12
N PRO A 411 -8.06 27.51 -12.13
CA PRO A 411 -8.48 26.71 -13.30
C PRO A 411 -9.55 27.34 -14.22
N ALA A 412 -9.93 28.60 -14.04
CA ALA A 412 -11.22 29.10 -14.58
C ALA A 412 -11.22 29.74 -15.99
N THR A 413 -10.08 29.87 -16.69
CA THR A 413 -10.05 30.76 -17.90
C THR A 413 -9.25 30.26 -19.11
N ALA A 414 -8.99 28.95 -19.24
CA ALA A 414 -8.12 28.42 -20.30
C ALA A 414 -8.83 27.60 -21.40
N LEU A 415 -10.16 27.71 -21.52
CA LEU A 415 -10.94 26.81 -22.38
C LEU A 415 -11.72 27.53 -23.48
N ILE A 416 -11.04 28.32 -24.31
CA ILE A 416 -11.57 28.77 -25.60
C ILE A 416 -10.41 28.77 -26.60
N GLU A 417 -10.61 28.08 -27.73
CA GLU A 417 -9.72 27.91 -28.90
C GLU A 417 -8.69 26.77 -28.89
N LEU A 418 -9.18 25.52 -28.93
CA LEU A 418 -8.50 24.46 -29.69
C LEU A 418 -9.20 24.33 -31.05
N ARG A 419 -8.78 25.15 -32.03
CA ARG A 419 -9.14 24.92 -33.43
C ARG A 419 -8.36 23.71 -33.95
N SER A 420 -9.09 22.76 -34.50
CA SER A 420 -8.58 21.57 -35.18
C SER A 420 -7.67 21.93 -36.35
N SER A 421 -6.35 21.87 -36.15
CA SER A 421 -5.41 21.64 -37.25
C SER A 421 -5.33 20.12 -37.44
N GLY A 422 -6.02 19.59 -38.45
CA GLY A 422 -6.00 18.16 -38.75
C GLY A 422 -4.58 17.70 -39.07
N HIS A 423 -4.04 16.78 -38.28
CA HIS A 423 -2.81 16.09 -38.63
C HIS A 423 -3.08 15.20 -39.86
N PRO A 424 -2.31 15.30 -40.96
CA PRO A 424 -2.63 14.65 -42.23
C PRO A 424 -2.81 13.12 -42.11
N VAL A 425 -1.94 12.48 -41.32
CA VAL A 425 -1.99 11.04 -41.04
C VAL A 425 -3.29 10.65 -40.33
N MET A 426 -3.80 11.50 -39.44
CA MET A 426 -5.04 11.22 -38.71
C MET A 426 -6.28 11.45 -39.57
N ALA A 427 -6.25 12.43 -40.48
CA ALA A 427 -7.33 12.62 -41.44
C ALA A 427 -7.42 11.43 -42.41
N GLU A 428 -6.27 10.87 -42.82
CA GLU A 428 -6.20 9.67 -43.65
C GLU A 428 -6.73 8.43 -42.90
N LEU A 429 -6.26 8.18 -41.67
CA LEU A 429 -6.75 7.07 -40.84
C LEU A 429 -8.25 7.19 -40.53
N ALA A 430 -8.73 8.39 -40.18
CA ALA A 430 -10.15 8.64 -39.95
C ALA A 430 -10.99 8.44 -41.22
N GLY A 431 -10.45 8.83 -42.39
CA GLY A 431 -11.07 8.60 -43.68
C GLY A 431 -11.16 7.11 -44.04
N GLN A 432 -10.09 6.36 -43.82
CA GLN A 432 -10.02 4.91 -44.06
C GLN A 432 -10.94 4.12 -43.11
N ALA A 433 -11.04 4.55 -41.85
CA ALA A 433 -11.84 3.89 -40.82
C ALA A 433 -13.28 4.42 -40.69
N GLY A 434 -13.68 5.41 -41.51
CA GLY A 434 -15.02 5.99 -41.50
C GLY A 434 -15.39 6.80 -40.26
N TRP A 435 -14.40 7.31 -39.52
CA TRP A 435 -14.63 8.04 -38.26
C TRP A 435 -15.22 9.43 -38.50
N ARG A 436 -16.42 9.66 -37.96
CA ARG A 436 -17.11 10.95 -38.12
C ARG A 436 -16.77 11.98 -37.04
N ASN A 437 -16.27 11.56 -35.87
CA ASN A 437 -16.02 12.41 -34.71
C ASN A 437 -14.63 12.14 -34.10
N TYR A 438 -13.60 12.88 -34.51
CA TYR A 438 -12.27 12.84 -33.89
C TYR A 438 -11.77 14.25 -33.55
N ARG A 439 -10.96 14.38 -32.48
CA ARG A 439 -10.25 15.61 -32.14
C ARG A 439 -8.77 15.33 -31.92
N TYR A 440 -7.94 16.02 -32.70
CA TYR A 440 -6.49 16.03 -32.52
C TYR A 440 -6.09 17.23 -31.66
N ILE A 441 -5.33 17.00 -30.59
CA ILE A 441 -4.76 18.05 -29.74
C ILE A 441 -3.24 17.98 -29.89
N GLY A 442 -2.71 18.79 -30.82
CA GLY A 442 -1.28 18.94 -31.04
C GLY A 442 -0.67 20.07 -30.20
N ASP A 443 0.52 19.81 -29.66
CA ASP A 443 1.37 20.76 -28.92
C ASP A 443 0.70 21.45 -27.71
N LEU A 444 0.58 20.68 -26.61
CA LEU A 444 0.01 21.14 -25.34
C LEU A 444 0.94 22.03 -24.50
N ARG A 445 2.11 22.45 -25.00
CA ARG A 445 3.08 23.33 -24.29
C ARG A 445 2.50 24.67 -23.79
N ARG A 446 1.23 24.97 -24.08
CA ARG A 446 0.56 26.21 -23.66
C ARG A 446 -0.78 26.04 -22.94
N HIS A 447 -1.34 24.82 -22.81
CA HIS A 447 -2.70 24.67 -22.28
C HIS A 447 -2.88 23.58 -21.22
N TRP A 448 -3.48 24.05 -20.11
CA TRP A 448 -3.81 23.36 -18.88
C TRP A 448 -5.15 22.64 -19.03
N ALA A 449 -5.20 21.41 -19.54
CA ALA A 449 -6.54 20.84 -19.71
C ALA A 449 -6.68 19.33 -19.74
N LEU A 450 -5.69 18.46 -19.53
CA LEU A 450 -5.99 17.06 -19.85
C LEU A 450 -7.00 16.38 -18.89
N PRO A 451 -6.86 16.43 -17.55
CA PRO A 451 -7.89 15.90 -16.65
C PRO A 451 -9.22 16.66 -16.74
N PHE A 452 -9.17 17.95 -17.09
CA PHE A 452 -10.34 18.85 -17.14
C PHE A 452 -11.07 18.82 -18.48
N ALA A 453 -10.37 18.60 -19.59
CA ALA A 453 -10.93 18.44 -20.94
C ALA A 453 -11.62 17.10 -21.06
N LEU A 454 -11.05 16.03 -20.46
CA LEU A 454 -11.72 14.74 -20.34
C LEU A 454 -13.01 14.84 -19.50
N PHE A 455 -12.98 15.65 -18.44
CA PHE A 455 -14.15 15.98 -17.64
C PHE A 455 -15.20 16.84 -18.38
N LEU A 456 -14.79 17.72 -19.29
CA LEU A 456 -15.70 18.56 -20.08
C LEU A 456 -16.29 17.83 -21.29
N THR A 457 -15.59 16.84 -21.86
CA THR A 457 -16.10 16.02 -22.96
C THR A 457 -17.19 15.03 -22.54
N SER A 458 -17.35 14.75 -21.24
CA SER A 458 -18.43 13.90 -20.71
C SER A 458 -19.71 14.67 -20.34
N GLN A 459 -19.76 15.99 -20.52
CA GLN A 459 -20.97 16.79 -20.30
C GLN A 459 -21.83 16.86 -21.58
N PRO A 460 -23.18 16.77 -21.50
CA PRO A 460 -24.03 17.18 -22.62
C PRO A 460 -23.82 18.68 -22.87
N LEU A 461 -23.38 19.01 -24.09
CA LEU A 461 -22.98 20.34 -24.59
C LEU A 461 -24.01 21.47 -24.35
N GLN A 462 -25.25 21.14 -23.98
CA GLN A 462 -26.35 22.08 -23.80
C GLN A 462 -26.33 22.84 -22.46
N THR A 463 -25.56 22.42 -21.45
CA THR A 463 -25.62 23.04 -20.11
C THR A 463 -24.58 24.16 -19.88
N ILE A 464 -23.65 24.40 -20.82
CA ILE A 464 -22.55 25.36 -20.63
C ILE A 464 -22.92 26.80 -21.09
N LEU A 465 -24.06 26.99 -21.75
CA LEU A 465 -24.52 28.30 -22.24
C LEU A 465 -25.50 28.98 -21.27
N ALA A 466 -25.16 29.14 -19.99
CA ALA A 466 -25.89 30.04 -19.09
C ALA A 466 -25.08 30.43 -17.84
N LEU A 467 -24.07 31.29 -17.98
CA LEU A 467 -23.57 32.09 -16.85
C LEU A 467 -23.46 33.57 -17.27
N PRO A 468 -24.10 34.51 -16.55
CA PRO A 468 -24.05 35.93 -16.88
C PRO A 468 -22.69 36.55 -16.47
N PRO A 469 -22.21 37.58 -17.21
CA PRO A 469 -20.88 38.14 -16.97
C PRO A 469 -20.95 39.22 -15.90
N ARG A 470 -20.49 38.96 -14.66
CA ARG A 470 -20.31 40.02 -13.65
C ARG A 470 -19.19 39.78 -12.63
N TRP A 471 -17.94 39.62 -13.05
CA TRP A 471 -16.80 39.77 -12.12
C TRP A 471 -15.62 40.49 -12.81
N SER A 472 -15.72 41.82 -12.91
CA SER A 472 -14.59 42.71 -13.22
C SER A 472 -14.60 43.92 -12.27
N LYS A 473 -14.28 43.68 -10.98
CA LYS A 473 -13.96 44.76 -10.04
C LYS A 473 -12.94 44.32 -9.00
N TYR A 474 -11.67 44.18 -9.42
CA TYR A 474 -10.52 44.48 -8.55
C TYR A 474 -9.35 44.91 -9.46
N PRO A 475 -8.75 46.09 -9.27
CA PRO A 475 -7.52 46.44 -9.98
C PRO A 475 -6.33 45.66 -9.38
N PRO A 476 -5.31 45.32 -10.18
CA PRO A 476 -4.09 44.71 -9.66
C PRO A 476 -3.35 45.70 -8.74
N PRO A 477 -2.60 45.22 -7.73
CA PRO A 477 -1.77 46.08 -6.91
C PRO A 477 -0.60 46.65 -7.74
N ALA A 478 -0.30 47.92 -7.50
CA ALA A 478 0.77 48.67 -8.15
C ALA A 478 2.17 48.18 -7.69
N PRO A 479 3.25 48.48 -8.46
CA PRO A 479 4.49 47.70 -8.49
C PRO A 479 5.33 47.71 -7.20
#